data_AF-A0A535L8R5-F1
#
_entry.id   AF-A0A535L8R5-F1
#
_cell.length_a   1.000
_cell.length_b   1.000
_cell.length_c   1.000
_cell.angle_alpha   90.00
_cell.angle_beta   90.00
_cell.angle_gamma   90.00
#
_symmetry.space_group_name_H-M   'P 1'
#
loop_
_entity.id
_entity.type
_entity.pdbx_description
1 polymer ?
#
loop_
_entity_poly.entity_id
_entity_poly.type
_entity_poly.pdbx_seq_one_letter_code
_entity_poly.pdbx_strand_id
1 'polypeptide(L)'
;MQGRSAAERIRKAIAVVNAVVDGAGDEEITPTEIAEAIRDCLELPETANVPNVRKFLGEALDATSDGMPADFVAMTLYAALGALQEGHLLN
;
A
#
# COMPACT_ATOMS: atom_id res chain seq x y z
N MET A 1 10.13 12.90 -12.87
CA MET A 1 10.07 13.10 -11.39
C MET A 1 8.80 12.55 -10.75
N GLN A 2 7.79 12.11 -11.51
CA GLN A 2 6.47 11.68 -11.01
C GLN A 2 6.50 10.33 -10.24
N GLY A 3 7.32 9.35 -10.65
CA GLY A 3 7.39 8.04 -9.99
C GLY A 3 7.83 7.98 -8.52
N ARG A 4 8.51 9.03 -8.01
CA ARG A 4 8.97 9.05 -6.61
C ARG A 4 7.82 9.26 -5.63
N SER A 5 6.80 10.04 -6.00
CA SER A 5 5.66 10.36 -5.13
C SER A 5 4.88 9.09 -4.76
N ALA A 6 4.56 8.24 -5.75
CA ALA A 6 3.79 7.03 -5.54
C ALA A 6 4.56 5.95 -4.79
N ALA A 7 5.83 5.75 -5.14
CA ALA A 7 6.67 4.80 -4.40
C ALA A 7 6.84 5.24 -2.93
N GLU A 8 6.97 6.54 -2.65
CA GLU A 8 7.02 7.06 -1.29
C GLU A 8 5.69 6.88 -0.54
N ARG A 9 4.54 7.11 -1.19
CA ARG A 9 3.23 6.92 -0.56
C ARG A 9 2.96 5.44 -0.23
N ILE A 10 3.27 4.52 -1.14
CA ILE A 10 3.16 3.09 -0.90
C ILE A 10 4.09 2.64 0.24
N ARG A 11 5.34 3.15 0.29
CA ARG A 11 6.24 2.87 1.43
C ARG A 11 5.70 3.40 2.76
N LYS A 12 5.04 4.56 2.76
CA LYS A 12 4.37 5.07 3.98
C LYS A 12 3.21 4.17 4.40
N ALA A 13 2.39 3.69 3.46
CA ALA A 13 1.32 2.73 3.78
C ALA A 13 1.88 1.42 4.35
N ILE A 14 2.96 0.90 3.78
CA ILE A 14 3.68 -0.28 4.32
C ILE A 14 4.16 -0.01 5.76
N ALA A 15 4.71 1.17 6.03
CA ALA A 15 5.18 1.52 7.38
C ALA A 15 4.05 1.56 8.41
N VAL A 16 2.87 2.07 8.04
CA VAL A 16 1.67 2.04 8.89
C VAL A 16 1.27 0.61 9.22
N VAL A 17 1.23 -0.28 8.22
CA VAL A 17 0.86 -1.69 8.44
C VAL A 17 1.90 -2.43 9.27
N ASN A 18 3.20 -2.21 9.03
CA ASN A 18 4.25 -2.86 9.83
C ASN A 18 4.25 -2.38 11.29
N ALA A 19 3.88 -1.13 11.56
CA ALA A 19 3.76 -0.66 12.94
C ALA A 19 2.70 -1.44 13.74
N VAL A 20 1.64 -1.94 13.08
CA VAL A 20 0.68 -2.88 13.70
C VAL A 20 1.34 -4.22 14.03
N VAL A 21 2.11 -4.77 13.10
CA VAL A 21 2.81 -6.06 13.26
C VAL A 21 3.83 -5.98 14.40
N ASP A 22 4.61 -4.91 14.42
CA ASP A 22 5.71 -4.71 15.37
C ASP A 22 5.21 -4.24 16.75
N GLY A 23 3.91 -3.93 16.89
CA GLY A 23 3.36 -3.30 18.09
C GLY A 23 4.04 -1.96 18.41
N ALA A 24 4.44 -1.23 17.37
CA ALA A 24 5.31 -0.06 17.49
C ALA A 24 4.48 1.20 17.81
N GLY A 25 4.55 1.65 19.07
CA GLY A 25 3.94 2.89 19.53
C GLY A 25 2.92 2.66 20.64
N ASP A 26 2.60 3.72 21.38
CA ASP A 26 1.56 3.70 22.42
C ASP A 26 0.14 3.82 21.84
N GLU A 27 0.02 4.14 20.54
CA GLU A 27 -1.24 4.39 19.84
C GLU A 27 -1.65 3.16 19.02
N GLU A 28 -2.88 2.69 19.22
CA GLU A 28 -3.43 1.53 18.52
C GLU A 28 -3.81 1.95 17.08
N ILE A 29 -3.05 1.47 16.10
CA ILE A 29 -3.38 1.66 14.68
C ILE A 29 -4.58 0.78 14.32
N THR A 30 -5.63 1.43 13.83
CA THR A 30 -6.90 0.80 13.48
C THR A 30 -6.92 0.29 12.03
N PRO A 31 -7.78 -0.71 11.71
CA PRO A 31 -8.01 -1.11 10.32
C PRO A 31 -8.47 0.04 9.41
N THR A 32 -9.16 1.04 9.96
CA THR A 32 -9.60 2.22 9.21
C THR A 32 -8.41 3.07 8.75
N GLU A 33 -7.42 3.30 9.61
CA GLU A 33 -6.21 4.05 9.26
C GLU A 33 -5.37 3.34 8.20
N ILE A 34 -5.30 1.99 8.26
CA ILE A 34 -4.68 1.20 7.19
C ILE A 34 -5.46 1.39 5.88
N ALA A 35 -6.79 1.26 5.91
CA ALA A 35 -7.62 1.41 4.72
C ALA A 35 -7.50 2.81 4.10
N GLU A 36 -7.40 3.86 4.91
CA GLU A 36 -7.16 5.24 4.47
C GLU A 36 -5.80 5.38 3.78
N ALA A 37 -4.73 4.86 4.38
CA ALA A 37 -3.39 4.90 3.78
C ALA A 37 -3.33 4.18 2.41
N ILE A 38 -4.10 3.11 2.23
CA ILE A 38 -4.21 2.37 0.97
C ILE A 38 -5.04 3.16 -0.06
N ARG A 39 -6.19 3.74 0.35
CA ARG A 39 -7.02 4.59 -0.52
C ARG A 39 -6.25 5.79 -1.04
N ASP A 40 -5.45 6.43 -0.20
CA ASP A 40 -4.57 7.53 -0.61
C ASP A 40 -3.59 7.13 -1.73
N CYS A 41 -3.15 5.87 -1.76
CA CYS A 41 -2.31 5.36 -2.84
C CYS A 41 -3.09 5.12 -4.15
N LEU A 42 -4.36 4.72 -4.05
CA LEU A 42 -5.25 4.51 -5.20
C LEU A 42 -5.65 5.82 -5.89
N GLU A 43 -5.62 6.93 -5.18
CA GLU A 43 -5.93 8.26 -5.72
C GLU A 43 -4.78 8.89 -6.52
N LEU A 44 -3.59 8.29 -6.49
CA LEU A 44 -2.41 8.81 -7.19
C LEU A 44 -2.51 8.62 -8.71
N PRO A 45 -2.30 9.67 -9.52
CA PRO A 45 -2.30 9.55 -10.98
C PRO A 45 -1.28 8.54 -11.52
N GLU A 46 -0.15 8.37 -10.84
CA GLU A 46 0.92 7.45 -11.24
C GLU A 46 0.53 5.99 -11.08
N THR A 47 -0.33 5.66 -10.11
CA THR A 47 -0.85 4.30 -9.94
C THR A 47 -1.94 4.00 -10.97
N ALA A 48 -2.67 5.02 -11.45
CA ALA A 48 -3.72 4.87 -12.45
C ALA A 48 -3.22 4.26 -13.78
N ASN A 49 -1.97 4.52 -14.16
CA ASN A 49 -1.40 4.07 -15.43
C ASN A 49 -0.72 2.69 -15.35
N VAL A 50 -0.67 2.04 -14.19
CA VAL A 50 -0.04 0.73 -14.00
C VAL A 50 -1.07 -0.26 -13.45
N PRO A 51 -1.76 -1.05 -14.31
CA PRO A 51 -2.91 -1.88 -13.90
C PRO A 51 -2.60 -2.85 -12.75
N ASN A 52 -1.40 -3.44 -12.74
CA ASN A 52 -0.98 -4.35 -11.68
C ASN A 52 -0.84 -3.65 -10.32
N VAL A 53 -0.41 -2.38 -10.31
CA VAL A 53 -0.32 -1.60 -9.05
C VAL A 53 -1.71 -1.37 -8.48
N ARG A 54 -2.68 -0.94 -9.31
CA ARG A 54 -4.08 -0.79 -8.85
C ARG A 54 -4.67 -2.09 -8.35
N LYS A 55 -4.39 -3.20 -9.03
CA LYS A 55 -4.86 -4.53 -8.62
C LYS A 55 -4.37 -4.86 -7.20
N PHE A 56 -3.07 -4.78 -6.96
CA PHE A 56 -2.50 -5.08 -5.64
C PHE A 56 -2.96 -4.09 -4.55
N LEU A 57 -3.10 -2.80 -4.87
CA LEU A 57 -3.66 -1.84 -3.91
C LEU A 57 -5.13 -2.13 -3.57
N GLY A 58 -5.94 -2.58 -4.55
CA GLY A 58 -7.30 -3.04 -4.32
C GLY A 58 -7.36 -4.29 -3.45
N GLU A 59 -6.55 -5.30 -3.76
CA GLU A 59 -6.44 -6.52 -2.95
C GLU A 59 -6.02 -6.23 -1.50
N ALA A 60 -5.11 -5.27 -1.28
CA ALA A 60 -4.72 -4.85 0.06
C ALA A 60 -5.87 -4.16 0.82
N LEU A 61 -6.69 -3.36 0.13
CA LEU A 61 -7.86 -2.70 0.71
C LEU A 61 -8.95 -3.70 1.09
N ASP A 62 -9.22 -4.67 0.20
CA ASP A 62 -10.19 -5.74 0.43
C ASP A 62 -9.74 -6.59 1.62
N ALA A 63 -8.46 -7.00 1.65
CA ALA A 63 -7.88 -7.76 2.76
C ALA A 63 -7.98 -7.02 4.10
N THR A 64 -7.74 -5.71 4.12
CA THR A 64 -7.91 -4.88 5.33
C THR A 64 -9.37 -4.89 5.79
N SER A 65 -10.31 -4.77 4.85
CA SER A 65 -11.75 -4.74 5.13
C SER A 65 -12.28 -6.10 5.61
N ASP A 66 -11.69 -7.20 5.10
CA ASP A 66 -11.99 -8.58 5.49
C ASP A 66 -11.36 -8.98 6.83
N GLY A 67 -10.58 -8.10 7.46
CA GLY A 67 -9.91 -8.37 8.73
C GLY A 67 -8.74 -9.35 8.61
N MET A 68 -8.10 -9.41 7.43
CA MET A 68 -6.93 -10.24 7.21
C MET A 68 -5.74 -9.77 8.07
N PRO A 69 -4.80 -10.66 8.42
CA PRO A 69 -3.62 -10.28 9.20
C PRO A 69 -2.80 -9.16 8.55
N ALA A 70 -2.25 -8.26 9.37
CA ALA A 70 -1.44 -7.13 8.90
C ALA A 70 -0.26 -7.57 8.02
N ASP A 71 0.40 -8.70 8.31
CA ASP A 71 1.46 -9.27 7.46
C ASP A 71 0.99 -9.57 6.03
N PHE A 72 -0.24 -10.05 5.86
CA PHE A 72 -0.81 -10.32 4.55
C PHE A 72 -1.10 -9.02 3.79
N VAL A 73 -1.61 -8.01 4.48
CA VAL A 73 -1.81 -6.68 3.91
C VAL A 73 -0.46 -6.06 3.49
N ALA A 74 0.55 -6.13 4.35
CA ALA A 74 1.90 -5.64 4.07
C ALA A 74 2.52 -6.35 2.86
N MET A 75 2.42 -7.68 2.78
CA MET A 75 2.89 -8.47 1.64
C MET A 75 2.26 -8.00 0.33
N THR A 76 0.94 -7.75 0.33
CA THR A 76 0.22 -7.26 -0.86
C THR A 76 0.67 -5.85 -1.25
N LEU A 77 0.96 -4.98 -0.28
CA LEU A 77 1.52 -3.65 -0.55
C LEU A 77 2.97 -3.70 -1.10
N TYR A 78 3.78 -4.65 -0.64
CA TYR A 78 5.09 -4.91 -1.24
C TYR A 78 4.97 -5.36 -2.71
N ALA A 79 3.97 -6.18 -3.05
CA ALA A 79 3.69 -6.54 -4.44
C ALA A 79 3.31 -5.31 -5.29
N ALA A 80 2.48 -4.39 -4.75
CA ALA A 80 2.18 -3.12 -5.40
C ALA A 80 3.44 -2.27 -5.64
N LEU A 81 4.35 -2.21 -4.67
CA LEU A 81 5.62 -1.47 -4.80
C LEU A 81 6.53 -2.10 -5.86
N GLY A 82 6.62 -3.43 -5.92
CA GLY A 82 7.36 -4.16 -6.95
C GLY A 82 6.81 -3.89 -8.36
N ALA A 83 5.50 -4.02 -8.53
CA ALA A 83 4.81 -3.73 -9.79
C ALA A 83 5.01 -2.28 -10.25
N LEU A 84 5.06 -1.32 -9.31
CA LEU A 84 5.32 0.07 -9.63
C LEU A 84 6.75 0.26 -10.14
N GLN A 85 7.74 -0.42 -9.55
CA GLN A 85 9.14 -0.35 -10.00
C GLN A 85 9.30 -0.99 -11.38
N GLU A 86 8.68 -2.14 -11.64
CA GLU A 86 8.69 -2.80 -12.94
C GLU A 86 8.02 -1.92 -14.02
N GLY A 87 6.88 -1.31 -13.73
CA GLY A 87 6.19 -0.39 -14.64
C GLY A 87 7.01 0.86 -14.98
N HIS A 88 7.94 1.28 -14.12
CA HIS A 88 8.87 2.37 -14.41
C HIS A 88 10.04 1.97 -15.30
N LEU A 89 10.37 0.67 -15.38
CA LEU A 89 11.45 0.18 -16.25
C LEU A 89 10.98 -0.03 -17.70
N LEU A 90 9.66 -0.11 -17.92
CA LEU A 90 9.05 -0.41 -19.22
C LEU A 90 8.49 0.82 -19.94
N ASN A 91 8.54 2.01 -19.33
CA ASN A 91 8.07 3.29 -19.88
C ASN A 91 9.23 4.29 -20.02
#